data_AF-A0A9X7UYV0-F1
#
_entry.id   AF-A0A9X7UYV0-F1
#
_cell.length_a   1.000
_cell.length_b   1.000
_cell.length_c   1.000
_cell.angle_alpha   90.00
_cell.angle_beta   90.00
_cell.angle_gamma   90.00
#
_symmetry.space_group_name_H-M   'P 1'
#
loop_
_entity.id
_entity.type
_entity.pdbx_description
1 polymer ?
#
loop_
_entity_poly.entity_id
_entity_poly.type
_entity_poly.pdbx_seq_one_letter_code
_entity_poly.pdbx_strand_id
1 'polypeptide(L)'
;MHRSLCLASLLFLTATAEAAPILPGLWEFTSSDVQVDGQQMPGMQEMLEQLKGMPPEQKKMMEGMLAEHGMQLGGQGMRICLSEAQVQAEELPFSDDPACRQEITERSDSVWKFRFECPDARGQGETRFISEREFVSQVETEHSGEGMPQRSRMQSRGRWLGADCGGLKPAR
;
A
#
# COMPACT_ATOMS: atom_id res chain seq x y z
N MET A 1 3.33 -26.74 -63.57
CA MET A 1 3.16 -25.31 -63.22
C MET A 1 1.90 -25.17 -62.39
N HIS A 2 1.98 -24.42 -61.28
CA HIS A 2 0.96 -23.99 -60.32
C HIS A 2 1.10 -24.53 -58.88
N ARG A 3 1.11 -23.54 -57.97
CA ARG A 3 0.67 -23.54 -56.56
C ARG A 3 1.70 -24.01 -55.52
N SER A 4 1.92 -23.32 -54.40
CA SER A 4 1.38 -22.08 -53.84
C SER A 4 2.37 -21.58 -52.79
N LEU A 5 2.68 -20.28 -52.77
CA LEU A 5 3.29 -19.64 -51.60
C LEU A 5 2.24 -19.57 -50.49
N CYS A 6 2.43 -20.29 -49.39
CA CYS A 6 1.75 -20.00 -48.13
C CYS A 6 2.66 -19.10 -47.29
N LEU A 7 2.46 -17.79 -47.37
CA LEU A 7 2.90 -16.87 -46.32
C LEU A 7 2.00 -17.09 -45.10
N ALA A 8 2.50 -17.81 -44.10
CA ALA A 8 1.89 -17.82 -42.78
C ALA A 8 2.35 -16.57 -42.02
N SER A 9 1.53 -15.52 -42.05
CA SER A 9 1.70 -14.36 -41.19
C SER A 9 1.42 -14.78 -39.74
N LEU A 10 2.47 -14.92 -38.93
CA LEU A 10 2.34 -15.03 -37.47
C LEU A 10 1.81 -13.69 -36.94
N LEU A 11 0.55 -13.68 -36.53
CA LEU A 11 -0.01 -12.66 -35.64
C LEU A 11 0.68 -12.81 -34.28
N PHE A 12 1.67 -11.97 -34.01
CA PHE A 12 2.14 -11.74 -32.65
C PHE A 12 0.99 -11.08 -31.88
N LEU A 13 0.32 -11.85 -31.01
CA LEU A 13 -0.46 -11.26 -29.92
C LEU A 13 0.53 -10.55 -29.00
N THR A 14 0.68 -9.24 -29.18
CA THR A 14 1.24 -8.38 -28.13
C THR A 14 0.22 -8.35 -27.01
N ALA A 15 0.44 -9.14 -25.96
CA ALA A 15 -0.22 -8.91 -24.69
C ALA A 15 0.19 -7.50 -24.24
N THR A 16 -0.74 -6.55 -24.25
CA THR A 16 -0.56 -5.26 -23.61
C THR A 16 -0.58 -5.54 -22.11
N ALA A 17 0.60 -5.68 -21.50
CA ALA A 17 0.71 -5.55 -20.06
C ALA A 17 0.34 -4.11 -19.74
N GLU A 18 -0.84 -3.89 -19.17
CA GLU A 18 -1.22 -2.60 -18.61
C GLU A 18 -0.21 -2.32 -17.49
N ALA A 19 0.52 -1.21 -17.61
CA ALA A 19 1.54 -0.87 -16.63
C ALA A 19 0.84 -0.48 -15.33
N ALA A 20 1.13 -1.21 -14.24
CA ALA A 20 0.67 -0.86 -12.92
C ALA A 20 1.03 0.61 -12.59
N PRO A 21 0.17 1.35 -11.87
CA PRO A 21 0.39 2.77 -11.62
C PRO A 21 1.55 3.06 -10.64
N ILE A 22 2.22 2.03 -10.12
CA ILE A 22 3.34 2.12 -9.18
C ILE A 22 4.42 1.07 -9.48
N LEU A 23 5.67 1.37 -9.11
CA LEU A 23 6.81 0.48 -9.30
C LEU A 23 6.96 -0.58 -8.20
N PRO A 24 7.45 -1.80 -8.52
CA PRO A 24 7.92 -2.73 -7.51
C PRO A 24 9.21 -2.22 -6.84
N GLY A 25 9.48 -2.72 -5.63
CA GLY A 25 10.67 -2.38 -4.85
C GLY A 25 10.35 -1.77 -3.49
N LEU A 26 11.31 -1.04 -2.95
CA LEU A 26 11.24 -0.43 -1.63
C LEU A 26 10.45 0.87 -1.64
N TRP A 27 9.45 0.96 -0.78
CA TRP A 27 8.64 2.14 -0.55
C TRP A 27 8.76 2.62 0.90
N GLU A 28 8.68 3.93 1.12
CA GLU A 28 8.54 4.54 2.44
C GLU A 28 7.19 5.25 2.53
N PHE A 29 6.43 4.89 3.56
CA PHE A 29 5.09 5.36 3.86
C PHE A 29 5.10 6.27 5.07
N THR A 30 4.57 7.48 4.92
CA THR A 30 4.34 8.41 6.02
C THR A 30 2.85 8.64 6.21
N SER A 31 2.42 8.93 7.43
CA SER A 31 1.02 9.25 7.75
C SER A 31 0.90 10.58 8.47
N SER A 32 -0.13 11.33 8.11
CA SER A 32 -0.47 12.68 8.60
C SER A 32 -1.98 12.87 8.66
N ASP A 33 -2.44 13.96 9.27
CA ASP A 33 -3.86 14.28 9.49
C ASP A 33 -4.63 13.08 10.08
N VAL A 34 -4.01 12.41 11.05
CA VAL A 34 -4.60 11.25 11.72
C VAL A 34 -5.61 11.77 12.73
N GLN A 35 -6.87 11.42 12.54
CA GLN A 35 -7.95 11.79 13.43
C GLN A 35 -8.67 10.55 13.94
N VAL A 36 -9.02 10.54 15.22
CA VAL A 36 -9.86 9.51 15.86
C VAL A 36 -10.96 10.22 16.63
N ASP A 37 -12.22 9.96 16.28
CA ASP A 37 -13.41 10.60 16.87
C ASP A 37 -13.34 12.14 16.84
N GLY A 38 -12.75 12.67 15.77
CA GLY A 38 -12.51 14.11 15.56
C GLY A 38 -11.37 14.69 16.39
N GLN A 39 -10.70 13.89 17.23
CA GLN A 39 -9.48 14.29 17.92
C GLN A 39 -8.27 14.07 17.02
N GLN A 40 -7.39 15.06 16.93
CA GLN A 40 -6.12 14.93 16.23
C GLN A 40 -5.17 14.04 17.02
N MET A 41 -4.65 13.02 16.35
CA MET A 41 -3.67 12.08 16.88
C MET A 41 -2.30 12.40 16.31
N PRO A 42 -1.21 12.02 17.00
CA PRO A 42 0.13 12.23 16.47
C PRO A 42 0.33 11.52 15.13
N GLY A 43 0.96 12.21 14.18
CA GLY A 43 1.35 11.63 12.90
C GLY A 43 2.54 10.69 13.01
N MET A 44 2.92 10.04 11.91
CA MET A 44 4.05 9.10 11.89
C MET A 44 5.37 9.77 12.31
N GLN A 45 5.59 11.02 11.91
CA GLN A 45 6.81 11.74 12.25
C GLN A 45 6.94 11.99 13.76
N GLU A 46 5.86 12.41 14.41
CA GLU A 46 5.84 12.66 15.85
C GLU A 46 6.00 11.35 16.62
N MET A 47 5.37 10.28 16.14
CA MET A 47 5.58 8.94 16.67
C MET A 47 7.06 8.54 16.58
N LEU A 48 7.71 8.70 15.40
CA LEU A 48 9.13 8.41 15.22
C LEU A 48 10.01 9.21 16.20
N GLU A 49 9.71 10.48 16.46
CA GLU A 49 10.43 11.26 17.46
C GLU A 49 10.32 10.65 18.87
N GLN A 50 9.13 10.18 19.25
CA GLN A 50 8.95 9.46 20.52
C GLN A 50 9.75 8.16 20.55
N LEU A 51 9.83 7.43 19.42
CA LEU A 51 10.60 6.18 19.34
C LEU A 51 12.12 6.40 19.51
N LYS A 52 12.64 7.59 19.20
CA LYS A 52 14.08 7.89 19.40
C LYS A 52 14.50 7.82 20.87
N GLY A 53 13.56 8.00 21.80
CA GLY A 53 13.79 7.89 23.23
C GLY A 53 13.83 6.46 23.77
N MET A 54 13.55 5.44 22.96
CA MET A 54 13.48 4.06 23.45
C MET A 54 14.86 3.47 23.80
N PRO A 55 14.94 2.64 24.86
CA PRO A 55 16.12 1.83 25.14
C PRO A 55 16.50 0.94 23.94
N PRO A 56 17.80 0.70 23.67
CA PRO A 56 18.24 -0.07 22.51
C PRO A 56 17.64 -1.47 22.40
N GLU A 57 17.43 -2.14 23.53
CA GLU A 57 16.83 -3.48 23.56
C GLU A 57 15.36 -3.48 23.12
N GLN A 58 14.56 -2.52 23.61
CA GLN A 58 13.16 -2.36 23.21
C GLN A 58 13.05 -1.98 21.74
N LYS A 59 13.92 -1.08 21.27
CA LYS A 59 13.98 -0.71 19.87
C LYS A 59 14.26 -1.93 18.97
N LYS A 60 15.24 -2.77 19.34
CA LYS A 60 15.58 -3.98 18.60
C LYS A 60 14.44 -5.01 18.59
N MET A 61 13.75 -5.18 19.72
CA MET A 61 12.58 -6.05 19.80
C MET A 61 11.47 -5.58 18.84
N MET A 62 11.16 -4.29 18.85
CA MET A 62 10.18 -3.69 17.94
C MET A 62 10.60 -3.83 16.47
N GLU A 63 11.85 -3.53 16.13
CA GLU A 63 12.37 -3.71 14.76
C GLU A 63 12.27 -5.17 14.30
N GLY A 64 12.53 -6.13 15.20
CA GLY A 64 12.34 -7.55 14.94
C GLY A 64 10.88 -7.90 14.61
N MET A 65 9.94 -7.42 15.42
CA MET A 65 8.50 -7.64 15.19
C MET A 65 8.02 -7.03 13.86
N LEU A 66 8.50 -5.84 13.51
CA LEU A 66 8.19 -5.21 12.22
C LEU A 66 8.75 -6.03 11.06
N ALA A 67 10.00 -6.49 11.18
CA ALA A 67 10.65 -7.30 10.15
C ALA A 67 9.93 -8.64 9.92
N GLU A 68 9.36 -9.24 10.96
CA GLU A 68 8.51 -10.44 10.84
C GLU A 68 7.26 -10.20 9.99
N HIS A 69 6.77 -8.96 9.95
CA HIS A 69 5.65 -8.53 9.12
C HIS A 69 6.09 -7.86 7.80
N GLY A 70 7.36 -8.00 7.40
CA GLY A 70 7.87 -7.43 6.14
C GLY A 70 8.04 -5.90 6.16
N MET A 71 8.05 -5.30 7.35
CA MET A 71 8.14 -3.86 7.56
C MET A 71 9.49 -3.47 8.19
N GLN A 72 9.93 -2.24 7.96
CA GLN A 72 11.11 -1.68 8.60
C GLN A 72 10.89 -0.20 8.94
N LEU A 73 11.40 0.26 10.08
CA LEU A 73 11.45 1.69 10.33
C LEU A 73 12.43 2.38 9.37
N GLY A 74 11.89 3.36 8.63
CA GLY A 74 12.62 4.24 7.75
C GLY A 74 13.07 5.53 8.43
N GLY A 75 13.52 6.48 7.61
CA GLY A 75 13.98 7.78 8.10
C GLY A 75 12.82 8.72 8.43
N GLN A 76 11.73 8.60 7.67
CA GLN A 76 10.55 9.48 7.77
C GLN A 76 9.26 8.70 8.07
N GLY A 77 9.28 7.37 7.92
CA GLY A 77 8.09 6.56 8.09
C GLY A 77 8.37 5.07 8.07
N MET A 78 7.38 4.27 7.70
CA MET A 78 7.49 2.82 7.60
C MET A 78 7.93 2.43 6.19
N ARG A 79 8.89 1.51 6.07
CA ARG A 79 9.32 0.94 4.80
C ARG A 79 8.71 -0.42 4.57
N ILE A 80 8.26 -0.65 3.34
CA ILE A 80 7.68 -1.90 2.89
C ILE A 80 8.26 -2.21 1.51
N CYS A 81 8.60 -3.48 1.29
CA CYS A 81 9.00 -3.96 -0.02
C CYS A 81 7.77 -4.51 -0.75
N LEU A 82 7.48 -3.97 -1.93
CA LEU A 82 6.40 -4.44 -2.80
C LEU A 82 6.99 -5.28 -3.94
N SER A 83 6.48 -6.50 -4.09
CA SER A 83 6.85 -7.39 -5.19
C SER A 83 6.18 -6.97 -6.50
N GLU A 84 6.72 -7.48 -7.62
CA GLU A 84 6.09 -7.30 -8.94
C GLU A 84 4.67 -7.86 -8.98
N ALA A 85 4.45 -9.03 -8.38
CA ALA A 85 3.12 -9.62 -8.30
C ALA A 85 2.14 -8.71 -7.53
N GLN A 86 2.55 -8.06 -6.44
CA GLN A 86 1.68 -7.17 -5.67
C GLN A 86 1.32 -5.88 -6.44
N VAL A 87 2.28 -5.27 -7.13
CA VAL A 87 1.97 -4.07 -7.91
C VAL A 87 1.10 -4.39 -9.13
N GLN A 88 1.28 -5.58 -9.73
CA GLN A 88 0.50 -6.05 -10.88
C GLN A 88 -0.85 -6.67 -10.50
N ALA A 89 -0.99 -7.18 -9.27
CA ALA A 89 -2.28 -7.65 -8.75
C ALA A 89 -3.30 -6.52 -8.76
N GLU A 90 -2.84 -5.26 -8.77
CA GLU A 90 -3.70 -4.12 -9.02
C GLU A 90 -4.81 -3.99 -7.94
N GLU A 91 -4.54 -4.60 -6.79
CA GLU A 91 -5.32 -4.65 -5.56
C GLU A 91 -4.77 -3.64 -4.54
N LEU A 92 -5.57 -3.31 -3.52
CA LEU A 92 -5.10 -2.45 -2.44
C LEU A 92 -4.22 -3.25 -1.47
N PRO A 93 -3.10 -2.69 -0.99
CA PRO A 93 -2.08 -3.42 -0.20
C PRO A 93 -2.51 -3.77 1.23
N PHE A 94 -3.80 -3.66 1.57
CA PHE A 94 -4.34 -3.88 2.92
C PHE A 94 -5.24 -5.13 3.00
N SER A 95 -5.12 -6.06 2.05
CA SER A 95 -6.14 -7.08 1.80
C SER A 95 -5.72 -8.51 2.17
N ASP A 96 -5.05 -8.70 3.31
CA ASP A 96 -4.66 -10.03 3.78
C ASP A 96 -5.76 -10.78 4.55
N ASP A 97 -6.83 -10.08 4.96
CA ASP A 97 -7.96 -10.71 5.66
C ASP A 97 -9.05 -11.19 4.67
N PRO A 98 -9.25 -12.50 4.51
CA PRO A 98 -10.28 -13.04 3.61
C PRO A 98 -11.72 -12.71 4.06
N ALA A 99 -11.93 -12.26 5.30
CA ALA A 99 -13.24 -11.81 5.78
C ALA A 99 -13.56 -10.36 5.37
N CYS A 100 -12.57 -9.60 4.90
CA CYS A 100 -12.76 -8.26 4.38
C CYS A 100 -13.14 -8.30 2.90
N ARG A 101 -14.26 -7.67 2.55
CA ARG A 101 -14.64 -7.38 1.16
C ARG A 101 -14.10 -6.01 0.78
N GLN A 102 -13.54 -5.89 -0.41
CA GLN A 102 -13.08 -4.63 -0.98
C GLN A 102 -13.70 -4.41 -2.35
N GLU A 103 -13.98 -3.15 -2.67
CA GLU A 103 -14.54 -2.74 -3.95
C GLU A 103 -13.83 -1.48 -4.44
N ILE A 104 -13.30 -1.52 -5.66
CA ILE A 104 -12.83 -0.33 -6.35
C ILE A 104 -14.02 0.31 -7.05
N THR A 105 -14.39 1.50 -6.59
CA THR A 105 -15.56 2.26 -7.06
C THR A 105 -15.24 3.21 -8.21
N GLU A 106 -13.98 3.61 -8.34
CA GLU A 106 -13.47 4.41 -9.45
C GLU A 106 -12.02 4.02 -9.73
N ARG A 107 -11.67 3.83 -11.00
CA ARG A 107 -10.32 3.46 -11.43
C ARG A 107 -9.91 4.28 -12.64
N SER A 108 -8.78 4.96 -12.53
CA SER A 108 -8.10 5.69 -13.59
C SER A 108 -6.59 5.69 -13.34
N ASP A 109 -5.81 6.18 -14.30
CA ASP A 109 -4.35 6.29 -14.19
C ASP A 109 -3.89 7.20 -13.03
N SER A 110 -4.75 8.11 -12.56
CA SER A 110 -4.39 9.15 -11.59
C SER A 110 -5.14 9.04 -10.26
N VAL A 111 -6.31 8.39 -10.24
CA VAL A 111 -7.18 8.31 -9.07
C VAL A 111 -7.82 6.95 -8.99
N TRP A 112 -7.67 6.30 -7.83
CA TRP A 112 -8.45 5.14 -7.43
C TRP A 112 -9.31 5.50 -6.23
N LYS A 113 -10.60 5.17 -6.27
CA LYS A 113 -11.49 5.25 -5.11
C LYS A 113 -11.97 3.87 -4.74
N PHE A 114 -12.02 3.59 -3.45
CA PHE A 114 -12.37 2.27 -2.97
C PHE A 114 -13.20 2.33 -1.70
N ARG A 115 -13.84 1.20 -1.43
CA ARG A 115 -14.58 0.93 -0.20
C ARG A 115 -14.18 -0.44 0.31
N PHE A 116 -14.25 -0.62 1.61
CA PHE A 116 -14.04 -1.92 2.22
C PHE A 116 -15.02 -2.17 3.37
N GLU A 117 -15.34 -3.43 3.58
CA GLU A 117 -16.17 -3.93 4.68
C GLU A 117 -15.52 -5.18 5.26
N CYS A 118 -15.10 -5.09 6.50
CA CYS A 118 -14.57 -6.17 7.34
C CYS A 118 -15.59 -6.46 8.47
N PRO A 119 -15.45 -7.58 9.21
CA PRO A 119 -16.36 -7.90 10.31
C PRO A 119 -16.53 -6.78 11.35
N ASP A 120 -15.43 -6.11 11.70
CA ASP A 120 -15.40 -5.08 12.75
C ASP A 120 -15.06 -3.68 12.24
N ALA A 121 -15.00 -3.47 10.92
CA ALA A 121 -14.64 -2.19 10.34
C ALA A 121 -15.22 -2.00 8.94
N ARG A 122 -15.55 -0.77 8.57
CA ARG A 122 -15.89 -0.39 7.20
C ARG A 122 -15.29 0.95 6.87
N GLY A 123 -15.01 1.20 5.60
CA GLY A 123 -14.42 2.46 5.22
C GLY A 123 -14.45 2.74 3.73
N GLN A 124 -13.96 3.93 3.40
CA GLN A 124 -13.74 4.36 2.04
C GLN A 124 -12.44 5.13 1.95
N GLY A 125 -11.82 5.09 0.78
CA GLY A 125 -10.60 5.83 0.53
C GLY A 125 -10.45 6.28 -0.91
N GLU A 126 -9.52 7.20 -1.09
CA GLU A 126 -9.09 7.72 -2.37
C GLU A 126 -7.57 7.74 -2.41
N THR A 127 -6.99 7.13 -3.44
CA THR A 127 -5.57 7.16 -3.73
C THR A 127 -5.34 7.96 -5.00
N ARG A 128 -4.50 9.00 -4.90
CA ARG A 128 -4.05 9.83 -6.02
C ARG A 128 -2.61 9.50 -6.36
N PHE A 129 -2.37 9.06 -7.59
CA PHE A 129 -1.04 8.78 -8.11
C PHE A 129 -0.44 10.06 -8.65
N ILE A 130 0.63 10.52 -8.02
CA ILE A 130 1.40 11.70 -8.46
C ILE A 130 2.38 11.27 -9.56
N SER A 131 2.94 10.06 -9.42
CA SER A 131 3.76 9.36 -10.40
C SER A 131 3.85 7.88 -10.03
N GLU A 132 4.51 7.06 -10.85
CA GLU A 132 4.82 5.65 -10.50
C GLU A 132 5.68 5.50 -9.23
N ARG A 133 6.25 6.60 -8.73
CA ARG A 133 7.16 6.68 -7.57
C ARG A 133 6.57 7.42 -6.38
N GLU A 134 5.38 7.99 -6.50
CA GLU A 134 4.77 8.75 -5.41
C GLU A 134 3.25 8.77 -5.54
N PHE A 135 2.57 8.49 -4.43
CA PHE A 135 1.12 8.62 -4.34
C PHE A 135 0.71 9.11 -2.95
N VAL A 136 -0.51 9.62 -2.87
CA VAL A 136 -1.15 10.03 -1.61
C VAL A 136 -2.47 9.31 -1.49
N SER A 137 -2.75 8.72 -0.34
CA SER A 137 -4.01 8.06 -0.03
C SER A 137 -4.69 8.76 1.14
N GLN A 138 -6.00 8.89 1.10
CA GLN A 138 -6.81 9.31 2.23
C GLN A 138 -7.83 8.22 2.52
N VAL A 139 -7.93 7.80 3.78
CA VAL A 139 -8.83 6.73 4.20
C VAL A 139 -9.64 7.20 5.40
N GLU A 140 -10.94 6.91 5.36
CA GLU A 140 -11.86 7.08 6.47
C GLU A 140 -12.42 5.72 6.84
N THR A 141 -12.30 5.36 8.12
CA THR A 141 -12.69 4.05 8.64
C THR A 141 -13.59 4.22 9.85
N GLU A 142 -14.71 3.52 9.87
CA GLU A 142 -15.56 3.32 11.04
C GLU A 142 -15.32 1.92 11.59
N HIS A 143 -14.98 1.84 12.88
CA HIS A 143 -14.81 0.58 13.60
C HIS A 143 -16.05 0.28 14.42
N SER A 144 -16.48 -0.99 14.42
CA SER A 144 -17.69 -1.48 15.06
C SER A 144 -17.46 -2.65 16.03
N GLY A 145 -16.20 -2.90 16.44
CA GLY A 145 -15.87 -3.97 17.39
C GLY A 145 -16.52 -3.80 18.78
N GLU A 146 -16.39 -4.80 19.65
CA GLU A 146 -16.94 -4.79 21.03
C GLU A 146 -16.36 -3.63 21.86
N GLY A 147 -17.01 -2.46 21.77
CA GLY A 147 -16.57 -1.20 22.35
C GLY A 147 -17.40 -0.02 21.85
N MET A 148 -16.91 1.21 22.07
CA MET A 148 -17.52 2.40 21.48
C MET A 148 -17.16 2.46 20.00
N PRO A 149 -18.12 2.70 19.10
CA PRO A 149 -17.81 2.87 17.67
C PRO A 149 -16.85 4.04 17.51
N GLN A 150 -15.75 3.81 16.78
CA GLN A 150 -14.70 4.81 16.57
C GLN A 150 -14.56 5.14 15.10
N ARG A 151 -14.60 6.44 14.77
CA ARG A 151 -14.31 6.92 13.41
C ARG A 151 -12.89 7.42 13.33
N SER A 152 -12.13 6.91 12.38
CA SER A 152 -10.79 7.36 12.09
C SER A 152 -10.67 7.93 10.68
N ARG A 153 -9.77 8.88 10.51
CA ARG A 153 -9.35 9.42 9.21
C ARG A 153 -7.84 9.52 9.21
N MET A 154 -7.21 9.17 8.09
CA MET A 154 -5.78 9.39 7.93
C MET A 154 -5.45 9.74 6.48
N GLN A 155 -4.37 10.49 6.30
CA GLN A 155 -3.71 10.66 5.03
C GLN A 155 -2.36 9.94 5.08
N SER A 156 -2.06 9.17 4.05
CA SER A 156 -0.78 8.48 3.88
C SER A 156 -0.11 8.91 2.59
N ARG A 157 1.22 8.99 2.58
CA ARG A 157 2.03 9.24 1.38
C ARG A 157 3.02 8.11 1.20
N GLY A 158 3.01 7.48 0.03
CA GLY A 158 4.01 6.49 -0.37
C GLY A 158 5.06 7.14 -1.28
N ARG A 159 6.34 6.89 -1.02
CA ARG A 159 7.45 7.28 -1.90
C ARG A 159 8.34 6.08 -2.21
N TRP A 160 8.60 5.84 -3.49
CA TRP A 160 9.52 4.80 -3.94
C TRP A 160 10.97 5.21 -3.67
N LEU A 161 11.73 4.33 -3.03
CA LEU A 161 13.12 4.53 -2.66
C LEU A 161 14.11 3.83 -3.58
N GLY A 162 13.72 2.69 -4.17
CA GLY A 162 14.64 1.88 -4.95
C GLY A 162 14.04 0.54 -5.35
N ALA A 163 14.62 -0.12 -6.34
CA ALA A 163 14.26 -1.50 -6.67
C ALA A 163 14.81 -2.49 -5.63
N ASP A 164 15.89 -2.11 -4.94
CA ASP A 164 16.52 -2.91 -3.91
C ASP A 164 15.77 -2.78 -2.58
N CYS A 165 15.20 -3.89 -2.11
CA CYS A 165 14.54 -3.99 -0.82
C CYS A 165 15.51 -4.21 0.35
N GLY A 166 16.82 -4.32 0.06
CA GLY A 166 17.84 -4.61 1.05
C GLY A 166 17.55 -5.93 1.76
N GLY A 167 17.40 -5.87 3.09
CA GLY A 167 17.11 -7.05 3.92
C GLY A 167 15.61 -7.35 4.09
N LEU A 168 14.72 -6.52 3.57
CA LEU A 168 13.28 -6.75 3.69
C LEU A 168 12.82 -7.81 2.70
N LYS A 169 12.11 -8.81 3.22
CA LYS A 169 11.31 -9.69 2.37
C LYS A 169 10.12 -8.87 1.86
N PRO A 170 9.71 -9.02 0.59
CA PRO A 170 8.46 -8.46 0.12
C PRO A 170 7.34 -8.79 1.11
N ALA A 171 6.51 -7.81 1.44
CA ALA A 171 5.27 -8.09 2.15
C ALA A 171 4.50 -9.16 1.35
N ARG A 172 3.75 -10.04 2.02
CA ARG A 172 2.96 -11.03 1.29
C ARG A 172 1.81 -10.38 0.52
#